data_AF-A0A398CSC6-F1
#
_entry.id   AF-A0A398CSC6-F1
#
_cell.length_a   1.000
_cell.length_b   1.000
_cell.length_c   1.000
_cell.angle_alpha   90.00
_cell.angle_beta   90.00
_cell.angle_gamma   90.00
#
_symmetry.space_group_name_H-M   'P 1'
#
loop_
_entity.id
_entity.type
_entity.pdbx_description
1 polymer ?
#
loop_
_entity_poly.entity_id
_entity_poly.type
_entity_poly.pdbx_seq_one_letter_code
_entity_poly.pdbx_strand_id
1 'polypeptide(L)'
;MGDFVGLKKYIKVFTSDDIMSSMLITFIVTFVGLFISIVTGTLLALWINSKKGFTAYIIQIIVLIPWVISMVVGALLWKWIFNNLGLLNYVLNSLVFRVSMY
;
A
#
# COMPACT_ATOMS: atom_id res chain seq x y z
N MET A 1 22.48 5.05 -41.23
CA MET A 1 22.46 3.58 -41.12
C MET A 1 22.13 3.26 -39.67
N GLY A 2 20.91 2.80 -39.41
CA GLY A 2 20.46 2.49 -38.05
C GLY A 2 20.99 1.14 -37.64
N ASP A 3 22.00 1.11 -36.78
CA ASP A 3 22.45 -0.15 -36.20
C ASP A 3 21.29 -0.79 -35.43
N PHE A 4 20.92 -2.01 -35.83
CA PHE A 4 19.86 -2.78 -35.19
C PHE A 4 20.35 -3.28 -33.84
N VAL A 5 20.30 -2.43 -32.82
CA VAL A 5 20.78 -2.72 -31.44
C VAL A 5 19.75 -3.51 -30.61
N GLY A 6 18.69 -4.02 -31.25
CA GLY A 6 17.50 -4.57 -30.60
C GLY A 6 17.83 -5.60 -29.52
N LEU A 7 18.45 -6.73 -29.89
CA LEU A 7 18.74 -7.81 -28.93
C LEU A 7 19.78 -7.47 -27.86
N LYS A 8 20.78 -6.64 -28.17
CA LYS A 8 21.84 -6.27 -27.20
C LYS A 8 21.27 -5.53 -25.99
N LYS A 9 20.22 -4.72 -26.17
CA LYS A 9 19.57 -4.00 -25.07
C LYS A 9 18.74 -4.94 -24.18
N TYR A 10 18.01 -5.89 -24.75
CA TYR A 10 17.27 -6.88 -23.94
C TYR A 10 18.21 -7.76 -23.13
N ILE A 11 19.30 -8.27 -23.73
CA ILE A 11 20.30 -9.07 -23.00
C ILE A 11 20.90 -8.25 -21.85
N LYS A 12 21.27 -6.98 -22.09
CA LYS A 12 21.81 -6.10 -21.04
C LYS A 12 20.82 -5.87 -19.88
N VAL A 13 19.51 -5.81 -20.18
CA VAL A 13 18.44 -5.66 -19.17
C VAL A 13 18.32 -6.91 -18.29
N PHE A 14 18.46 -8.10 -18.88
CA PHE A 14 18.43 -9.37 -18.14
C PHE A 14 19.75 -9.70 -17.43
N THR A 15 20.86 -9.07 -17.80
CA THR A 15 22.20 -9.30 -17.19
C THR A 15 22.58 -8.25 -16.14
N SER A 16 21.91 -7.09 -16.08
CA SER A 16 22.20 -6.08 -15.05
C SER A 16 21.54 -6.44 -13.71
N ASP A 17 22.37 -6.63 -12.68
CA ASP A 17 21.93 -6.99 -11.32
C ASP A 17 20.93 -5.98 -10.72
N ASP A 18 21.05 -4.69 -11.05
CA ASP A 18 20.14 -3.65 -10.58
C ASP A 18 18.71 -3.83 -11.09
N ILE A 19 18.56 -4.24 -12.35
CA ILE A 19 17.24 -4.45 -12.96
C ILE A 19 16.62 -5.73 -12.43
N MET A 20 17.42 -6.80 -12.30
CA MET A 20 16.95 -8.04 -11.69
C MET A 20 16.50 -7.83 -10.24
N SER A 21 17.27 -7.04 -9.47
CA SER A 21 16.92 -6.69 -8.09
C SER A 21 15.64 -5.86 -8.02
N SER A 22 15.48 -4.88 -8.91
CA SER A 22 14.25 -4.05 -8.98
C SER A 22 13.01 -4.88 -9.38
N MET A 23 13.18 -5.84 -10.29
CA MET A 23 12.13 -6.80 -10.66
C MET A 23 11.74 -7.69 -9.49
N LEU A 24 12.72 -8.21 -8.74
CA LEU A 24 12.46 -9.00 -7.53
C LEU A 24 11.73 -8.20 -6.46
N ILE A 25 12.16 -6.96 -6.18
CA ILE A 25 11.48 -6.08 -5.23
C ILE A 25 10.03 -5.82 -5.67
N THR A 26 9.82 -5.51 -6.95
CA THR A 26 8.47 -5.29 -7.50
C THR A 26 7.62 -6.54 -7.31
N PHE A 27 8.16 -7.71 -7.66
CA PHE A 27 7.46 -8.98 -7.51
C PHE A 27 7.11 -9.27 -6.05
N ILE A 28 8.04 -9.09 -5.12
CA ILE A 28 7.81 -9.28 -3.68
C ILE A 28 6.73 -8.32 -3.18
N VAL A 29 6.83 -7.02 -3.50
CA VAL A 29 5.86 -6.01 -3.07
C VAL A 29 4.47 -6.31 -3.63
N THR A 30 4.36 -6.67 -4.92
CA THR A 30 3.09 -7.06 -5.53
C THR A 30 2.53 -8.33 -4.91
N PHE A 31 3.33 -9.38 -4.75
CA PHE A 31 2.87 -10.66 -4.23
C PHE A 31 2.43 -10.56 -2.77
N VAL A 32 3.25 -9.93 -1.92
CA VAL A 32 2.93 -9.70 -0.50
C VAL A 32 1.71 -8.78 -0.38
N GLY A 33 1.65 -7.70 -1.15
CA GLY A 33 0.51 -6.78 -1.16
C GLY A 33 -0.79 -7.47 -1.58
N LEU A 34 -0.74 -8.30 -2.62
CA LEU A 34 -1.87 -9.10 -3.09
C LEU A 34 -2.31 -10.10 -2.03
N PHE A 35 -1.37 -10.87 -1.46
CA PHE A 35 -1.66 -11.87 -0.44
C PHE A 35 -2.34 -11.23 0.79
N ILE A 36 -1.77 -10.14 1.31
CA ILE A 36 -2.35 -9.41 2.44
C ILE A 36 -3.75 -8.91 2.09
N SER A 37 -3.93 -8.33 0.90
CA SER A 37 -5.23 -7.79 0.46
C SER A 37 -6.31 -8.88 0.37
N ILE A 38 -5.99 -10.04 -0.17
CA ILE A 38 -6.93 -11.16 -0.29
C ILE A 38 -7.29 -11.72 1.09
N VAL A 39 -6.29 -11.98 1.93
CA VAL A 39 -6.49 -12.55 3.26
C VAL A 39 -7.30 -11.60 4.13
N THR A 40 -6.89 -10.33 4.22
CA THR A 40 -7.60 -9.33 5.03
C THR A 40 -8.99 -9.03 4.48
N GLY A 41 -9.13 -8.89 3.16
CA GLY A 41 -10.43 -8.67 2.51
C GLY A 41 -11.41 -9.81 2.77
N THR A 42 -10.94 -11.05 2.70
CA THR A 42 -11.77 -12.24 2.96
C THR A 42 -12.15 -12.35 4.43
N LEU A 43 -11.20 -12.14 5.35
CA LEU A 43 -11.48 -12.13 6.79
C LEU A 43 -12.51 -11.04 7.16
N LEU A 44 -12.36 -9.83 6.62
CA LEU A 44 -13.31 -8.74 6.81
C LEU A 44 -14.67 -9.08 6.21
N ALA A 45 -14.71 -9.65 5.00
CA ALA A 45 -15.96 -10.05 4.36
C ALA A 45 -16.72 -11.10 5.19
N LEU A 46 -16.02 -12.11 5.72
CA LEU A 46 -16.61 -13.12 6.60
C LEU A 46 -17.13 -12.50 7.91
N TRP A 47 -16.36 -11.59 8.51
CA TRP A 47 -16.76 -10.89 9.73
C TRP A 47 -17.99 -10.02 9.53
N ILE A 48 -18.06 -9.28 8.42
CA ILE A 48 -19.22 -8.47 8.03
C ILE A 48 -20.43 -9.37 7.74
N ASN A 49 -20.24 -10.49 7.04
CA ASN A 49 -21.30 -11.44 6.73
C ASN A 49 -21.90 -12.07 8.00
N SER A 50 -21.14 -12.17 9.09
CA SER A 50 -21.65 -12.60 10.39
C SER A 50 -22.53 -11.55 11.08
N LYS A 51 -22.49 -10.27 10.66
CA LYS A 51 -23.35 -9.20 11.18
C LYS A 51 -24.63 -9.13 10.34
N LYS A 52 -25.78 -8.87 10.98
CA LYS A 52 -27.07 -8.73 10.28
C LYS A 52 -27.59 -7.30 10.37
N GLY A 53 -28.31 -6.86 9.34
CA GLY A 53 -29.02 -5.59 9.32
C GLY A 53 -28.15 -4.37 8.99
N PHE A 54 -28.60 -3.20 9.45
CA PHE A 54 -28.06 -1.88 9.10
C PHE A 54 -26.57 -1.71 9.43
N THR A 55 -26.08 -2.35 10.49
CA THR A 55 -24.66 -2.31 10.90
C THR A 55 -23.75 -2.92 9.84
N ALA A 56 -24.14 -4.03 9.22
CA ALA A 56 -23.35 -4.66 8.16
C ALA A 56 -23.25 -3.73 6.93
N TYR A 57 -24.37 -3.08 6.57
CA TYR A 57 -24.43 -2.13 5.45
C TYR A 57 -23.54 -0.90 5.67
N ILE A 58 -23.55 -0.31 6.86
CA ILE A 58 -22.66 0.83 7.19
C ILE A 58 -21.19 0.41 7.07
N ILE A 59 -20.81 -0.74 7.64
CA ILE A 59 -19.41 -1.20 7.60
C ILE A 59 -18.97 -1.43 6.15
N GLN A 60 -19.83 -2.03 5.30
CA GLN A 60 -19.54 -2.20 3.88
C GLN A 60 -19.26 -0.87 3.18
N ILE A 61 -20.09 0.16 3.42
CA ILE A 61 -19.88 1.48 2.84
C ILE A 61 -18.54 2.07 3.28
N ILE A 62 -18.22 2.02 4.58
CA ILE A 62 -16.97 2.55 5.13
C ILE A 62 -15.75 1.86 4.52
N VAL A 63 -15.80 0.54 4.36
CA VAL A 63 -14.70 -0.23 3.75
C VAL A 63 -14.54 0.07 2.27
N LEU A 64 -15.61 0.42 1.57
CA LEU A 64 -15.58 0.75 0.14
C LEU A 64 -15.13 2.20 -0.15
N ILE A 65 -15.35 3.14 0.78
CA ILE A 65 -14.92 4.55 0.63
C ILE A 65 -13.48 4.70 0.14
N PRO A 66 -12.45 4.09 0.75
CA PRO A 66 -11.07 4.29 0.33
C PRO A 66 -10.80 3.83 -1.10
N TRP A 67 -11.58 2.89 -1.65
CA TRP A 67 -11.46 2.46 -3.03
C TRP A 67 -11.99 3.51 -4.02
N VAL A 68 -12.93 4.36 -3.60
CA VAL A 68 -13.48 5.45 -4.42
C VAL A 68 -12.52 6.65 -4.49
N ILE A 69 -11.59 6.75 -3.53
CA ILE A 69 -10.59 7.82 -3.51
C ILE A 69 -9.58 7.60 -4.64
N SER A 70 -9.30 8.66 -5.41
CA SER A 70 -8.25 8.64 -6.45
C SER A 70 -6.87 8.32 -5.86
N MET A 71 -6.07 7.55 -6.60
CA MET A 71 -4.69 7.22 -6.22
C MET A 71 -3.84 8.47 -5.93
N VAL A 72 -4.04 9.57 -6.67
CA VAL A 72 -3.33 10.83 -6.46
C VAL A 72 -3.70 11.45 -5.12
N VAL A 73 -4.98 11.47 -4.77
CA VAL A 73 -5.47 12.01 -3.50
C VAL A 73 -4.94 11.16 -2.34
N GLY A 74 -4.98 9.84 -2.49
CA GLY A 74 -4.39 8.91 -1.51
C GLY A 74 -2.90 9.18 -1.28
N ALA A 75 -2.12 9.37 -2.35
CA ALA A 75 -0.69 9.69 -2.24
C ALA A 75 -0.43 11.02 -1.51
N LEU A 76 -1.24 12.05 -1.76
CA LEU A 76 -1.14 13.35 -1.08
C LEU A 76 -1.49 13.24 0.41
N LEU A 77 -2.54 12.47 0.76
CA LEU A 77 -2.91 12.20 2.15
C LEU A 77 -1.78 11.48 2.89
N TRP A 78 -1.22 10.43 2.29
CA TRP A 78 -0.08 9.73 2.87
C TRP A 78 1.13 10.64 3.03
N LYS A 79 1.44 11.46 2.03
CA LYS A 79 2.53 12.45 2.10
C LYS A 79 2.31 13.43 3.25
N TRP A 80 1.08 13.87 3.50
CA TRP A 80 0.75 14.74 4.64
C TRP A 80 0.85 14.01 5.99
N ILE A 81 0.36 12.77 6.08
CA ILE A 81 0.43 11.95 7.31
C ILE A 81 1.89 11.72 7.73
N PHE A 82 2.74 11.35 6.78
CA PHE A 82 4.18 11.09 6.99
C PHE A 82 5.04 12.35 6.94
N ASN A 83 4.44 13.54 6.79
CA ASN A 83 5.19 14.78 6.86
C ASN A 83 5.74 14.98 8.29
N ASN A 84 6.80 15.77 8.42
CA ASN A 84 7.45 16.04 9.69
C ASN A 84 6.50 16.70 10.72
N LEU A 85 5.56 17.53 10.25
CA LEU A 85 4.47 18.12 11.04
C LEU A 85 3.13 17.38 10.85
N GLY A 86 3.19 16.17 10.28
CA GLY A 86 2.04 15.37 9.93
C GLY A 86 1.37 14.73 11.14
N LEU A 87 0.18 14.16 10.90
CA LEU A 87 -0.61 13.46 11.90
C LEU A 87 0.18 12.36 12.61
N LEU A 88 1.02 11.61 11.87
CA LEU A 88 1.79 10.52 12.45
C LEU A 88 2.74 11.02 13.54
N ASN A 89 3.51 12.08 13.25
CA ASN A 89 4.44 12.65 14.20
C ASN A 89 3.72 13.31 15.38
N TYR A 90 2.55 13.91 15.16
CA TYR A 90 1.73 14.42 16.25
C TYR A 90 1.29 13.30 17.21
N VAL A 91 0.79 12.18 16.66
CA VAL A 91 0.35 11.02 17.45
C VAL A 91 1.54 10.37 18.17
N LEU A 92 2.65 10.12 17.47
CA LEU A 92 3.85 9.54 18.07
C LEU A 92 4.39 10.40 19.21
N ASN A 93 4.50 11.72 19.01
CA ASN A 93 4.92 12.64 20.07
C ASN A 93 3.95 12.59 21.26
N SER A 94 2.64 12.63 21.02
CA SER A 94 1.64 12.58 22.09
C SER A 94 1.74 11.29 22.93
N LEU A 95 2.04 10.15 22.30
CA LEU A 95 2.25 8.87 22.97
C LEU A 95 3.58 8.85 23.74
N VAL A 96 4.66 9.36 23.15
CA VAL A 96 5.99 9.45 23.79
C VAL A 96 5.97 10.38 25.00
N PHE A 97 5.39 11.58 24.89
CA PHE A 97 5.23 12.51 26.01
C PHE A 97 4.38 11.92 27.13
N ARG A 98 3.39 11.08 26.79
CA ARG A 98 2.57 10.37 27.79
C ARG A 98 3.31 9.23 28.48
N VAL A 99 4.30 8.59 27.84
CA VAL A 99 5.13 7.53 28.45
C VAL A 99 6.24 8.12 29.33
N SER A 100 6.78 9.29 29.00
CA SER A 100 7.85 9.96 29.79
C SER A 100 7.37 10.60 31.11
N MET A 101 6.04 10.72 31.33
CA MET A 101 5.46 11.27 32.56
C MET A 101 5.06 10.19 33.59
N TYR A 102 5.49 8.94 33.40
CA TYR A 102 5.36 7.83 34.37
C TYR A 102 6.74 7.29 34.77
#